data_AF-H0ABN0-F1
#
_entry.id   AF-H0ABN0-F1
#
_cell.length_a   1.000
_cell.length_b   1.000
_cell.length_c   1.000
_cell.angle_alpha   90.00
_cell.angle_beta   90.00
_cell.angle_gamma   90.00
#
_symmetry.space_group_name_H-M   'P 1'
#
loop_
_entity.id
_entity.type
_entity.pdbx_description
1 polymer ?
#
loop_
_entity_poly.entity_id
_entity_poly.type
_entity_poly.pdbx_seq_one_letter_code
_entity_poly.pdbx_strand_id
1 'polypeptide(L)'
;MILERMMKEEWRTQSKLYRGGKLALLPFTILILTYLGARLVTNFSTAPITDLGLLISAFGFFTGLAAGSIGFSSNDAAKNVLGDDNFIIFSSRTLPVRKSRLVLDFIVKDLAFYTGLYLLPVASAATLASTELAIYSAYMMGLFLVGLTLSLIAANSAVKIPSKLKLLTYENIPAEDAL
;
A
#
# COMPACT_ATOMS: atom_id res chain seq x y z
N MET A 1 -5.58 12.79 18.40
CA MET A 1 -5.01 14.15 18.26
C MET A 1 -3.77 14.21 17.34
N ILE A 2 -2.89 13.19 17.34
CA ILE A 2 -1.75 13.09 16.38
C ILE A 2 -2.19 12.47 15.05
N LEU A 3 -2.94 11.36 15.09
CA LEU A 3 -3.44 10.66 13.90
C LEU A 3 -4.20 11.58 12.93
N GLU A 4 -5.06 12.45 13.47
CA GLU A 4 -5.82 13.43 12.67
C GLU A 4 -4.91 14.46 11.98
N ARG A 5 -3.84 14.91 12.65
CA ARG A 5 -2.86 15.83 12.05
C ARG A 5 -2.06 15.14 10.95
N MET A 6 -1.70 13.87 11.15
CA MET A 6 -1.04 13.06 10.12
C MET A 6 -1.94 12.84 8.90
N MET A 7 -3.22 12.50 9.09
CA MET A 7 -4.17 12.37 7.99
C MET A 7 -4.36 13.68 7.21
N LYS A 8 -4.43 14.82 7.92
CA LYS A 8 -4.53 16.15 7.29
C LYS A 8 -3.27 16.51 6.50
N GLU A 9 -2.10 16.16 7.01
CA GLU A 9 -0.83 16.38 6.31
C GLU A 9 -0.74 15.50 5.04
N GLU A 10 -1.08 14.22 5.14
CA GLU A 10 -1.18 13.29 4.01
C GLU A 10 -2.09 13.85 2.92
N TRP A 11 -3.29 14.27 3.32
CA TRP A 11 -4.29 14.83 2.42
C TRP A 11 -3.76 16.09 1.72
N ARG A 12 -3.04 16.96 2.44
CA ARG A 12 -2.44 18.17 1.87
C ARG A 12 -1.34 17.84 0.86
N THR A 13 -0.46 16.89 1.17
CA THR A 13 0.62 16.46 0.27
C THR A 13 0.06 15.79 -0.98
N GLN A 14 -0.86 14.85 -0.82
CA GLN A 14 -1.52 14.19 -1.94
C GLN A 14 -2.33 15.20 -2.78
N SER A 15 -3.02 16.14 -2.14
CA SER A 15 -3.73 17.21 -2.86
C SER A 15 -2.79 18.12 -3.65
N LYS A 16 -1.56 18.37 -3.19
CA LYS A 16 -0.55 19.10 -3.97
C LYS A 16 -0.10 18.29 -5.20
N LEU A 17 0.14 16.99 -5.02
CA LEU A 17 0.54 16.09 -6.11
C LEU A 17 -0.55 15.97 -7.19
N TYR A 18 -1.81 15.82 -6.77
CA TYR A 18 -2.97 15.71 -7.66
C TYR A 18 -3.55 17.06 -8.10
N ARG A 19 -2.85 18.18 -7.87
CA ARG A 19 -3.27 19.54 -8.27
C ARG A 19 -4.68 19.93 -7.81
N GLY A 20 -4.95 19.80 -6.51
CA GLY A 20 -6.12 20.38 -5.84
C GLY A 20 -7.46 19.72 -6.19
N GLY A 21 -8.12 19.10 -5.22
CA GLY A 21 -9.49 18.56 -5.34
C GLY A 21 -9.64 17.28 -6.17
N LYS A 22 -8.78 17.04 -7.16
CA LYS A 22 -8.83 15.81 -8.00
C LYS A 22 -8.49 14.52 -7.25
N LEU A 23 -7.89 14.63 -6.07
CA LEU A 23 -7.74 13.51 -5.14
C LEU A 23 -9.10 12.91 -4.75
N ALA A 24 -10.13 13.75 -4.60
CA ALA A 24 -11.48 13.28 -4.32
C ALA A 24 -12.15 12.63 -5.54
N LEU A 25 -11.71 12.94 -6.76
CA LEU A 25 -12.17 12.31 -8.00
C LEU A 25 -11.62 10.89 -8.17
N LEU A 26 -10.44 10.59 -7.61
CA LEU A 26 -9.78 9.29 -7.71
C LEU A 26 -10.70 8.11 -7.31
N PRO A 27 -11.33 8.08 -6.12
CA PRO A 27 -12.21 6.98 -5.73
C PRO A 27 -13.41 6.83 -6.69
N PHE A 28 -13.96 7.94 -7.22
CA PHE A 28 -15.04 7.86 -8.22
C PHE A 28 -14.55 7.30 -9.54
N THR A 29 -13.38 7.71 -10.01
CA THR A 29 -12.80 7.17 -11.26
C THR A 29 -12.51 5.68 -11.15
N ILE A 30 -11.96 5.23 -10.01
CA ILE A 30 -11.73 3.82 -9.72
C ILE A 30 -13.07 3.08 -9.71
N LEU A 31 -14.07 3.59 -8.98
CA LEU A 31 -15.39 2.98 -8.90
C LEU A 31 -16.01 2.79 -10.28
N ILE A 32 -16.04 3.84 -11.11
CA ILE A 32 -16.63 3.80 -12.46
C ILE A 32 -15.89 2.80 -13.36
N LEU A 33 -14.56 2.89 -13.39
CA LEU A 33 -13.75 2.02 -14.27
C LEU A 33 -13.82 0.56 -13.82
N THR A 34 -13.73 0.29 -12.52
CA THR A 34 -13.87 -1.06 -11.98
C THR A 34 -15.28 -1.60 -12.21
N TYR A 35 -16.32 -0.77 -12.05
CA TYR A 35 -17.70 -1.20 -12.27
C TYR A 35 -17.93 -1.57 -13.74
N LEU A 36 -17.50 -0.72 -14.67
CA LEU A 36 -17.60 -0.98 -16.10
C LEU A 36 -16.82 -2.24 -16.49
N GLY A 37 -15.57 -2.36 -16.03
CA GLY A 37 -14.74 -3.54 -16.28
C GLY A 37 -15.38 -4.81 -15.73
N ALA A 38 -15.84 -4.79 -14.48
CA ALA A 38 -16.52 -5.92 -13.85
C ALA A 38 -17.81 -6.28 -14.58
N ARG A 39 -18.64 -5.31 -14.98
CA ARG A 39 -19.86 -5.56 -15.76
C ARG A 39 -19.59 -6.13 -17.14
N LEU A 40 -18.55 -5.66 -17.82
CA LEU A 40 -18.18 -6.22 -19.12
C LEU A 40 -17.74 -7.67 -18.96
N VAL A 41 -16.89 -7.95 -17.98
CA VAL A 41 -16.38 -9.30 -17.75
C VAL A 41 -17.49 -10.24 -17.29
N THR A 42 -18.38 -9.84 -16.38
CA THR A 42 -19.46 -10.73 -15.90
C THR A 42 -20.53 -11.02 -16.95
N ASN A 43 -20.79 -10.11 -17.88
CA ASN A 43 -21.82 -10.33 -18.91
C ASN A 43 -21.29 -11.01 -20.19
N PHE A 44 -20.01 -10.79 -20.54
CA PHE A 44 -19.47 -11.22 -21.84
C PHE A 44 -18.37 -12.28 -21.73
N SER A 45 -17.81 -12.52 -20.53
CA SER A 45 -16.81 -13.57 -20.35
C SER A 45 -17.46 -14.94 -20.21
N THR A 46 -16.79 -15.95 -20.75
CA THR A 46 -17.10 -17.37 -20.50
C THR A 46 -16.42 -17.91 -19.24
N ALA A 47 -15.61 -17.09 -18.56
CA ALA A 47 -14.89 -17.49 -17.36
C ALA A 47 -15.87 -17.73 -16.19
N PRO A 48 -15.66 -18.79 -15.39
CA PRO A 48 -16.43 -19.00 -14.17
C PRO A 48 -16.32 -17.81 -13.21
N ILE A 49 -17.42 -17.48 -12.53
CA ILE A 49 -17.45 -16.40 -11.52
C ILE A 49 -16.42 -16.64 -10.40
N THR A 50 -16.12 -17.91 -10.11
CA THR A 50 -15.15 -18.33 -9.11
C THR A 50 -13.74 -17.84 -9.44
N ASP A 51 -13.35 -17.93 -10.71
CA ASP A 51 -12.00 -17.56 -11.16
C ASP A 51 -11.83 -16.03 -11.12
N LEU A 52 -12.88 -15.30 -11.51
CA LEU A 52 -12.95 -13.85 -11.38
C LEU A 52 -12.88 -13.41 -9.91
N GLY A 53 -13.61 -14.10 -9.04
CA GLY A 53 -13.59 -13.87 -7.60
C GLY A 53 -12.21 -14.13 -6.97
N LEU A 54 -11.53 -15.20 -7.39
CA LEU A 54 -10.16 -15.50 -6.97
C LEU A 54 -9.18 -14.42 -7.43
N LEU A 55 -9.34 -13.90 -8.64
CA LEU A 55 -8.49 -12.83 -9.17
C LEU A 55 -8.65 -11.53 -8.36
N ILE A 56 -9.89 -11.16 -8.01
CA ILE A 56 -10.16 -10.01 -7.12
C ILE A 56 -9.56 -10.24 -5.73
N SER A 57 -9.66 -11.46 -5.20
CA SER A 57 -9.10 -11.82 -3.90
C SER A 57 -7.57 -11.73 -3.89
N ALA A 58 -6.92 -12.29 -4.92
CA ALA A 58 -5.48 -12.24 -5.12
C ALA A 58 -4.99 -10.80 -5.34
N PHE A 59 -5.76 -9.99 -6.05
CA PHE A 59 -5.49 -8.57 -6.23
C PHE A 59 -5.35 -7.84 -4.88
N GLY A 60 -6.24 -8.12 -3.92
CA GLY A 60 -6.13 -7.61 -2.55
C GLY A 60 -4.83 -8.01 -1.87
N PHE A 61 -4.47 -9.30 -1.95
CA PHE A 61 -3.22 -9.82 -1.39
C PHE A 61 -1.97 -9.10 -1.94
N PHE A 62 -1.84 -9.00 -3.26
CA PHE A 62 -0.68 -8.37 -3.90
C PHE A 62 -0.61 -6.87 -3.63
N THR A 63 -1.76 -6.19 -3.59
CA THR A 63 -1.83 -4.78 -3.20
C THR A 63 -1.36 -4.60 -1.76
N GLY A 64 -1.70 -5.53 -0.86
CA GLY A 64 -1.23 -5.54 0.52
C GLY A 64 0.28 -5.69 0.61
N LEU A 65 0.85 -6.60 -0.18
CA LEU A 65 2.30 -6.79 -0.25
C LEU A 65 3.02 -5.51 -0.74
N ALA A 66 2.50 -4.88 -1.79
CA ALA A 66 3.04 -3.66 -2.37
C ALA A 66 2.94 -2.46 -1.42
N ALA A 67 1.81 -2.28 -0.73
CA ALA A 67 1.65 -1.22 0.27
C ALA A 67 2.67 -1.39 1.41
N GLY A 68 2.85 -2.61 1.91
CA GLY A 68 3.81 -2.90 2.97
C GLY A 68 5.27 -2.63 2.57
N SER A 69 5.65 -2.87 1.30
CA SER A 69 7.02 -2.67 0.83
C SER A 69 7.38 -1.19 0.67
N ILE A 70 6.44 -0.35 0.22
CA ILE A 70 6.60 1.11 0.13
C ILE A 70 6.82 1.71 1.52
N GLY A 71 6.08 1.22 2.53
CA GLY A 71 6.28 1.62 3.92
C GLY A 71 7.69 1.35 4.44
N PHE A 72 8.34 0.27 3.98
CA PHE A 72 9.73 -0.03 4.30
C PHE A 72 10.74 0.82 3.51
N SER A 73 10.58 0.96 2.19
CA SER A 73 11.47 1.78 1.34
C SER A 73 11.50 3.25 1.80
N SER A 74 10.39 3.74 2.33
CA SER A 74 10.29 5.08 2.91
C SER A 74 11.21 5.27 4.14
N ASN A 75 11.49 4.21 4.91
CA ASN A 75 12.41 4.26 6.05
C ASN A 75 13.90 4.36 5.62
N ASP A 76 14.25 3.87 4.44
CA ASP A 76 15.61 4.00 3.88
C ASP A 76 15.78 5.33 3.12
N ALA A 77 14.74 5.80 2.42
CA ALA A 77 14.71 7.17 1.86
C ALA A 77 14.79 8.25 2.96
N ALA A 78 14.13 8.01 4.10
CA ALA A 78 14.22 8.81 5.32
C ALA A 78 15.64 8.91 5.92
N LYS A 79 16.50 7.92 5.64
CA LYS A 79 17.91 7.93 6.05
C LYS A 79 18.80 8.72 5.08
N ASN A 80 18.43 8.78 3.80
CA ASN A 80 19.26 9.33 2.73
C ASN A 80 18.85 10.75 2.26
N VAL A 81 17.65 11.25 2.60
CA VAL A 81 17.08 12.46 1.95
C VAL A 81 16.69 13.58 2.93
N LEU A 82 17.26 13.68 4.12
CA LEU A 82 16.98 14.82 5.02
C LEU A 82 17.71 16.12 4.62
N GLY A 83 17.45 16.54 3.38
CA GLY A 83 17.35 17.94 2.98
C GLY A 83 15.87 18.29 2.75
N ASP A 84 15.38 19.24 3.55
CA ASP A 84 14.30 20.22 3.31
C ASP A 84 12.83 19.87 3.08
N ASP A 85 12.32 18.65 3.30
CA ASP A 85 10.87 18.46 3.48
C ASP A 85 10.54 17.42 4.57
N ASN A 86 10.50 17.90 5.82
CA ASN A 86 10.18 17.10 7.01
C ASN A 86 8.67 16.89 7.16
N PHE A 87 8.17 15.69 6.87
CA PHE A 87 6.84 15.23 7.30
C PHE A 87 6.77 15.12 8.83
N ILE A 88 5.59 15.32 9.46
CA ILE A 88 5.40 15.23 10.93
C ILE A 88 5.81 13.86 11.52
N ILE A 89 5.88 12.81 10.70
CA ILE A 89 6.45 11.50 11.05
C ILE A 89 7.90 11.62 11.58
N PHE A 90 8.63 12.65 11.16
CA PHE A 90 10.02 12.91 11.59
C PHE A 90 10.14 13.71 12.89
N SER A 91 9.05 14.28 13.43
CA SER A 91 9.06 14.90 14.77
C SER A 91 9.30 13.87 15.89
N SER A 92 9.17 12.57 15.59
CA SER A 92 9.46 11.51 16.55
C SER A 92 10.94 11.41 16.95
N ARG A 93 11.85 12.08 16.24
CA ARG A 93 13.26 12.16 16.65
C ARG A 93 13.50 13.21 17.74
N THR A 94 12.54 14.09 17.97
CA THR A 94 12.58 15.14 19.01
C THR A 94 11.62 14.92 20.18
N LEU A 95 10.67 13.96 20.07
CA LEU A 95 9.69 13.64 21.11
C LEU A 95 9.82 12.18 21.58
N PRO A 96 9.75 11.90 22.90
CA PRO A 96 10.01 10.58 23.47
C PRO A 96 8.81 9.64 23.28
N VAL A 97 8.59 9.19 22.05
CA VAL A 97 7.46 8.31 21.69
C VAL A 97 7.97 6.90 21.42
N ARG A 98 7.31 5.89 22.01
CA ARG A 98 7.68 4.47 21.85
C ARG A 98 7.57 4.06 20.37
N LYS A 99 8.65 3.48 19.80
CA LYS A 99 8.73 2.99 18.40
C LYS A 99 7.54 2.12 17.98
N SER A 100 7.00 1.30 18.89
CA SER A 100 5.83 0.43 18.61
C SER A 100 4.54 1.20 18.35
N ARG A 101 4.34 2.38 18.96
CA ARG A 101 3.15 3.21 18.71
C ARG A 101 3.19 3.90 17.35
N LEU A 102 4.37 4.32 16.91
CA LEU A 102 4.54 4.96 15.59
C LEU A 102 4.28 3.98 14.44
N VAL A 103 4.73 2.72 14.58
CA VAL A 103 4.45 1.67 13.59
C VAL A 103 2.95 1.37 13.53
N LEU A 104 2.28 1.29 14.68
CA LEU A 104 0.83 1.11 14.76
C LEU A 104 0.08 2.27 14.11
N ASP A 105 0.43 3.51 14.43
CA ASP A 105 -0.22 4.70 13.86
C ASP A 105 0.03 4.80 12.35
N PHE A 106 1.22 4.41 11.87
CA PHE A 106 1.52 4.31 10.44
C PHE A 106 0.64 3.27 9.75
N ILE A 107 0.57 2.05 10.29
CA ILE A 107 -0.28 0.97 9.74
C ILE A 107 -1.74 1.41 9.70
N VAL A 108 -2.25 1.99 10.80
CA VAL A 108 -3.64 2.45 10.89
C VAL A 108 -3.92 3.55 9.86
N LYS A 109 -2.99 4.50 9.68
CA LYS A 109 -3.12 5.58 8.69
C LYS A 109 -3.12 5.02 7.27
N ASP A 110 -2.15 4.18 6.91
CA ASP A 110 -2.04 3.60 5.58
C ASP A 110 -3.24 2.71 5.26
N LEU A 111 -3.66 1.90 6.24
CA LEU A 111 -4.83 1.06 6.11
C LEU A 111 -6.09 1.91 5.87
N ALA A 112 -6.30 2.97 6.65
CA ALA A 112 -7.45 3.85 6.47
C ALA A 112 -7.43 4.55 5.11
N PHE A 113 -6.26 5.02 4.66
CA PHE A 113 -6.14 5.80 3.42
C PHE A 113 -6.30 4.93 2.18
N TYR A 114 -5.58 3.80 2.10
CA TYR A 114 -5.67 2.87 0.96
C TYR A 114 -6.98 2.08 0.96
N THR A 115 -7.47 1.65 2.12
CA THR A 115 -8.78 0.98 2.17
C THR A 115 -9.88 1.96 1.78
N GLY A 116 -9.82 3.20 2.27
CA GLY A 116 -10.80 4.24 2.00
C GLY A 116 -10.85 4.69 0.54
N LEU A 117 -9.71 5.06 -0.02
CA LEU A 117 -9.64 5.70 -1.35
C LEU A 117 -9.51 4.71 -2.50
N TYR A 118 -9.10 3.47 -2.23
CA TYR A 118 -8.80 2.50 -3.27
C TYR A 118 -9.63 1.21 -3.13
N LEU A 119 -9.49 0.48 -2.03
CA LEU A 119 -10.13 -0.84 -1.90
C LEU A 119 -11.64 -0.76 -1.73
N LEU A 120 -12.16 0.24 -1.03
CA LEU A 120 -13.61 0.44 -0.88
C LEU A 120 -14.29 0.72 -2.23
N PRO A 121 -13.80 1.66 -3.06
CA PRO A 121 -14.30 1.85 -4.43
C PRO A 121 -14.26 0.56 -5.26
N VAL A 122 -13.17 -0.21 -5.20
CA VAL A 122 -13.05 -1.48 -5.94
C VAL A 122 -14.06 -2.51 -5.45
N ALA A 123 -14.15 -2.72 -4.14
CA ALA A 123 -15.08 -3.68 -3.54
C ALA A 123 -16.53 -3.32 -3.85
N SER A 124 -16.90 -2.05 -3.68
CA SER A 124 -18.26 -1.57 -3.98
C SER A 124 -18.58 -1.69 -5.47
N ALA A 125 -17.65 -1.34 -6.36
CA ALA A 125 -17.85 -1.51 -7.79
C ALA A 125 -18.05 -2.99 -8.19
N ALA A 126 -17.25 -3.89 -7.65
CA ALA A 126 -17.35 -5.33 -7.92
C ALA A 126 -18.68 -5.91 -7.41
N THR A 127 -19.10 -5.55 -6.20
CA THR A 127 -20.38 -6.02 -5.62
C THR A 127 -21.59 -5.46 -6.36
N LEU A 128 -21.53 -4.20 -6.81
CA LEU A 128 -22.58 -3.58 -7.63
C LEU A 128 -22.68 -4.21 -9.02
N ALA A 129 -21.56 -4.67 -9.59
CA ALA A 129 -21.54 -5.32 -10.89
C ALA A 129 -22.11 -6.74 -10.85
N SER A 130 -21.86 -7.49 -9.77
CA SER A 130 -22.47 -8.78 -9.50
C SER A 130 -22.47 -9.10 -8.00
N THR A 131 -23.63 -9.48 -7.46
CA THR A 131 -23.78 -9.91 -6.07
C THR A 131 -22.96 -11.16 -5.73
N GLU A 132 -22.66 -12.00 -6.72
CA GLU A 132 -21.84 -13.20 -6.52
C GLU A 132 -20.37 -12.85 -6.20
N LEU A 133 -19.91 -11.67 -6.61
CA LEU A 133 -18.57 -11.16 -6.31
C LEU A 133 -18.45 -10.55 -4.91
N ALA A 134 -19.56 -10.44 -4.15
CA ALA A 134 -19.56 -9.79 -2.85
C ALA A 134 -18.68 -10.51 -1.83
N ILE A 135 -18.75 -11.83 -1.77
CA ILE A 135 -17.93 -12.61 -0.83
C ILE A 135 -16.43 -12.50 -1.15
N TYR A 136 -16.08 -12.50 -2.44
CA TYR A 136 -14.70 -12.32 -2.91
C TYR A 136 -14.16 -10.92 -2.65
N SER A 137 -15.02 -9.90 -2.70
CA SER A 137 -14.67 -8.53 -2.31
C SER A 137 -14.35 -8.43 -0.81
N ALA A 138 -15.02 -9.22 0.03
CA ALA A 138 -14.68 -9.32 1.46
C ALA A 138 -13.35 -10.08 1.65
N TYR A 139 -13.11 -11.17 0.91
CA TYR A 139 -11.84 -11.88 0.91
C TYR A 139 -10.68 -11.00 0.45
N MET A 140 -10.88 -10.14 -0.54
CA MET A 140 -9.90 -9.14 -0.98
C MET A 140 -9.46 -8.24 0.17
N MET A 141 -10.40 -7.71 0.98
CA MET A 141 -10.06 -6.88 2.15
C MET A 141 -9.28 -7.67 3.21
N GLY A 142 -9.68 -8.90 3.49
CA GLY A 142 -8.97 -9.78 4.44
C GLY A 142 -7.56 -10.12 3.96
N LEU A 143 -7.42 -10.50 2.68
CA LEU A 143 -6.13 -10.84 2.08
C LEU A 143 -5.21 -9.63 1.93
N PHE A 144 -5.74 -8.43 1.74
CA PHE A 144 -4.96 -7.20 1.80
C PHE A 144 -4.27 -7.03 3.16
N LEU A 145 -5.00 -7.25 4.26
CA LEU A 145 -4.41 -7.22 5.61
C LEU A 145 -3.33 -8.29 5.78
N VAL A 146 -3.56 -9.49 5.25
CA VAL A 146 -2.57 -10.57 5.30
C VAL A 146 -1.32 -10.21 4.51
N GLY A 147 -1.46 -9.68 3.28
CA GLY A 147 -0.34 -9.23 2.46
C GLY A 147 0.45 -8.11 3.12
N LEU A 148 -0.24 -7.12 3.69
CA LEU A 148 0.39 -5.99 4.39
C LEU A 148 1.17 -6.46 5.62
N THR A 149 0.57 -7.31 6.46
CA THR A 149 1.24 -7.83 7.67
C THR A 149 2.42 -8.73 7.32
N LEU A 150 2.29 -9.59 6.31
CA LEU A 150 3.37 -10.45 5.83
C LEU A 150 4.55 -9.62 5.32
N SER A 151 4.28 -8.58 4.52
CA SER A 151 5.30 -7.67 4.01
C SER A 151 6.06 -6.96 5.14
N LEU A 152 5.36 -6.48 6.17
CA LEU A 152 5.98 -5.84 7.33
C LEU A 152 6.80 -6.82 8.19
N ILE A 153 6.34 -8.05 8.35
CA ILE A 153 7.08 -9.11 9.06
C ILE A 153 8.36 -9.46 8.30
N ALA A 154 8.27 -9.62 6.98
CA ALA A 154 9.41 -9.89 6.11
C ALA A 154 10.43 -8.74 6.17
N ALA A 155 9.96 -7.50 6.09
CA ALA A 155 10.78 -6.30 6.22
C ALA A 155 11.50 -6.23 7.59
N ASN A 156 10.79 -6.47 8.69
CA ASN A 156 11.38 -6.48 10.03
C ASN A 156 12.39 -7.62 10.22
N SER A 157 12.12 -8.77 9.62
CA SER A 157 13.05 -9.91 9.62
C SER A 157 14.32 -9.57 8.84
N ALA A 158 14.20 -8.95 7.67
CA ALA A 158 15.35 -8.54 6.86
C ALA A 158 16.32 -7.61 7.61
N VAL A 159 15.79 -6.69 8.43
CA VAL A 159 16.62 -5.80 9.27
C VAL A 159 17.31 -6.54 10.41
N LYS A 160 16.67 -7.58 10.96
CA LYS A 160 17.20 -8.36 12.08
C LYS A 160 18.14 -9.47 11.66
N ILE A 161 18.13 -9.89 10.39
CA ILE A 161 19.09 -10.86 9.87
C ILE A 161 20.45 -10.14 9.84
N PRO A 162 21.39 -10.46 10.77
CA PRO A 162 22.73 -9.92 10.68
C PRO A 162 23.29 -10.34 9.32
N SER A 163 24.04 -9.45 8.67
CA SER A 163 24.76 -9.64 7.42
C SER A 163 25.86 -10.72 7.54
N LYS A 164 25.53 -11.92 8.04
CA LYS A 164 26.43 -13.06 8.09
C LYS A 164 26.58 -13.72 6.73
N LEU A 165 25.64 -13.50 5.82
CA LEU A 165 25.77 -13.88 4.42
C LEU A 165 26.52 -12.76 3.69
N LYS A 166 27.85 -12.79 3.83
CA LYS A 166 28.86 -12.04 3.07
C LYS A 166 28.87 -12.42 1.57
N LEU A 167 27.71 -12.73 1.00
CA LEU A 167 27.58 -13.37 -0.31
C LEU A 167 27.42 -12.36 -1.46
N LEU A 168 27.13 -11.09 -1.14
CA LEU A 168 27.01 -10.00 -2.11
C LEU A 168 27.72 -8.75 -1.58
N THR A 169 28.96 -8.90 -1.11
CA THR A 169 29.83 -7.75 -0.88
C THR A 169 30.27 -7.22 -2.25
N TYR A 170 30.03 -5.93 -2.50
CA TYR A 170 30.52 -5.20 -3.68
C TYR A 170 32.06 -5.22 -3.82
N GLU A 171 32.79 -5.77 -2.85
CA GLU A 171 34.26 -5.94 -2.86
C GLU A 171 34.79 -6.90 -3.93
N ASN A 172 33.95 -7.74 -4.55
CA ASN A 172 34.38 -8.75 -5.53
C ASN A 172 33.90 -8.46 -6.97
N ILE A 173 33.52 -7.23 -7.30
CA ILE A 173 33.43 -6.85 -8.71
C ILE A 173 34.84 -6.40 -9.11
N PRO A 174 35.62 -7.23 -9.83
CA PRO A 174 36.84 -6.73 -10.45
C PRO A 174 36.42 -5.58 -11.36
N ALA A 175 36.97 -4.40 -11.10
CA ALA A 175 36.99 -3.32 -12.08
C ALA A 175 37.97 -3.74 -13.18
N GLU A 176 37.61 -4.75 -13.98
CA GLU A 176 38.25 -5.00 -15.25
C GLU A 176 37.61 -4.08 -16.29
N ASP A 177 38.45 -3.17 -16.77
CA ASP A 177 38.46 -2.65 -18.13
C ASP A 177 37.26 -1.81 -18.57
N ALA A 178 37.20 -0.58 -18.05
CA ALA A 178 36.72 0.55 -18.83
C ALA A 178 37.94 1.35 -19.33
N LEU A 179 38.27 1.06 -20.59
CA LEU A 179 39.18 1.74 -21.54
C LEU A 179 39.60 3.18 -21.19
#